data_AF-K1ZI14-F1
#
_entry.id   AF-K1ZI14-F1
#
_cell.length_a   1.000
_cell.length_b   1.000
_cell.length_c   1.000
_cell.angle_alpha   90.00
_cell.angle_beta   90.00
_cell.angle_gamma   90.00
#
_symmetry.space_group_name_H-M   'P 1'
#
loop_
_entity.id
_entity.type
_entity.pdbx_description
1 polymer ?
#
loop_
_entity_poly.entity_id
_entity_poly.type
_entity_poly.pdbx_seq_one_letter_code
_entity_poly.pdbx_strand_id
1 'polypeptide(L)'
;MKSKPRTKNLAIEMIGRDSNSIAGFNTLLKNKAGVVRGKWPKVSIVIPVYNGSDYLAEAIESALGQTYFNFEVLVINDGSTDRGKTEKIAKKYGKKIRYFKKKNGGVATALNLGISKMAGEWFSWLSHDDVYPRDRVTNLIAVWQKNRLIKFIYGQLTNIDETGLPHPTLKANYDFMPDQKIPLIRQMLTNNVISGCTTLIHKSVFKKVGRFDEKNRTA
;
A
#
# COMPACT_ATOMS: atom_id res chain seq x y z
N MET A 1 -6.04 32.94 2.18
CA MET A 1 -6.56 31.64 2.65
C MET A 1 -5.39 30.76 3.05
N LYS A 2 -5.23 30.45 4.34
CA LYS A 2 -4.14 29.59 4.83
C LYS A 2 -4.45 28.14 4.42
N SER A 3 -3.54 27.50 3.70
CA SER A 3 -3.64 26.09 3.33
C SER A 3 -3.66 25.23 4.60
N LYS A 4 -4.58 24.27 4.70
CA LYS A 4 -4.53 23.23 5.73
C LYS A 4 -3.17 22.49 5.64
N PRO A 5 -2.58 22.07 6.78
CA PRO A 5 -1.39 21.21 6.76
C PRO A 5 -1.73 19.92 6.02
N ARG A 6 -0.89 19.52 5.05
CA ARG A 6 -1.00 18.22 4.36
C ARG A 6 -0.18 17.21 5.17
N THR A 7 -0.81 16.15 5.65
CA THR A 7 -0.20 15.11 6.50
C THR A 7 0.19 13.89 5.68
N LYS A 8 1.32 13.25 6.01
CA LYS A 8 1.79 11.98 5.41
C LYS A 8 1.44 10.80 6.34
N ASN A 9 1.30 9.57 5.83
CA ASN A 9 1.24 8.37 6.67
C ASN A 9 2.35 7.35 6.30
N LEU A 10 2.94 6.73 7.31
CA LEU A 10 3.86 5.59 7.22
C LEU A 10 3.10 4.31 7.61
N ALA A 11 2.99 3.33 6.72
CA ALA A 11 2.31 2.07 7.05
C ALA A 11 3.19 1.14 7.92
N ILE A 12 3.32 1.33 9.24
CA ILE A 12 4.11 0.45 10.12
C ILE A 12 3.38 -0.87 10.40
N GLU A 13 4.11 -1.99 10.45
CA GLU A 13 3.62 -3.24 11.04
C GLU A 13 4.21 -3.44 12.43
N MET A 14 3.35 -3.58 13.44
CA MET A 14 3.68 -4.40 14.60
C MET A 14 3.12 -5.80 14.35
N ILE A 15 4.01 -6.76 14.10
CA ILE A 15 3.69 -8.17 14.29
C ILE A 15 3.22 -8.29 15.74
N GLY A 16 2.04 -8.88 15.97
CA GLY A 16 1.51 -9.15 17.30
C GLY A 16 2.64 -9.64 18.21
N ARG A 17 2.77 -9.02 19.39
CA ARG A 17 3.90 -9.14 20.33
C ARG A 17 4.40 -10.59 20.44
N ASP A 18 5.42 -10.90 19.64
CA ASP A 18 6.32 -12.02 19.82
C ASP A 18 7.63 -11.63 19.12
N SER A 19 8.59 -11.15 19.90
CA SER A 19 9.97 -10.89 19.48
C SER A 19 10.64 -12.12 18.86
N ASN A 20 10.07 -13.32 19.08
CA ASN A 20 10.46 -14.57 18.44
C ASN A 20 10.12 -14.66 16.93
N SER A 21 9.22 -13.81 16.41
CA SER A 21 8.75 -13.89 15.02
C SER A 21 9.75 -13.33 13.99
N ILE A 22 10.46 -12.25 14.33
CA ILE A 22 11.46 -11.60 13.46
C ILE A 22 12.76 -12.40 13.45
N ALA A 23 13.19 -12.91 14.61
CA ALA A 23 14.32 -13.83 14.72
C ALA A 23 14.06 -15.13 13.95
N GLY A 24 12.82 -15.65 13.99
CA GLY A 24 12.40 -16.81 13.22
C GLY A 24 12.47 -16.59 11.71
N PHE A 25 12.11 -15.40 11.20
CA PHE A 25 12.16 -15.09 9.77
C PHE A 25 13.59 -14.98 9.22
N ASN A 26 14.48 -14.29 9.94
CA ASN A 26 15.90 -14.22 9.56
C ASN A 26 16.60 -15.59 9.68
N THR A 27 16.17 -16.43 10.61
CA THR A 27 16.65 -17.82 10.73
C THR A 27 16.09 -18.71 9.62
N LEU A 28 14.84 -18.52 9.20
CA LEU A 28 14.24 -19.17 8.02
C LEU A 28 14.99 -18.82 6.73
N LEU A 29 15.39 -17.55 6.55
CA LEU A 29 16.19 -17.15 5.38
C LEU A 29 17.62 -17.73 5.41
N LYS A 30 18.21 -17.93 6.60
CA LYS A 30 19.56 -18.50 6.76
C LYS A 30 19.58 -20.03 6.65
N ASN A 31 18.55 -20.73 7.11
CA ASN A 31 18.40 -22.17 6.96
C ASN A 31 17.76 -22.51 5.60
N LYS A 32 18.60 -22.56 4.56
CA LYS A 32 18.25 -22.98 3.18
C LYS A 32 17.64 -24.39 3.04
N ALA A 33 17.43 -25.12 4.14
CA ALA A 33 16.88 -26.47 4.16
C ALA A 33 15.38 -26.55 4.52
N GLY A 34 14.73 -25.45 4.93
CA GLY A 34 13.34 -25.49 5.45
C GLY A 34 12.35 -24.46 4.87
N VAL A 35 12.81 -23.49 4.06
CA VAL A 35 11.89 -22.61 3.33
C VAL A 35 11.26 -23.45 2.22
N VAL A 36 10.05 -23.94 2.51
CA VAL A 36 9.15 -24.62 1.57
C VAL A 36 9.33 -24.00 0.19
N ARG A 37 9.65 -24.83 -0.83
CA ARG A 37 9.67 -24.44 -2.25
C ARG A 37 8.27 -23.91 -2.62
N GLY A 38 8.01 -22.66 -2.29
CA GLY A 38 6.70 -22.04 -2.35
C GLY A 38 6.67 -21.00 -3.45
N LYS A 39 5.59 -20.97 -4.20
CA LYS A 39 5.30 -19.91 -5.18
C LYS A 39 5.44 -18.54 -4.49
N TRP A 40 6.38 -17.73 -4.98
CA TRP A 40 6.55 -16.32 -4.62
C TRP A 40 5.73 -15.47 -5.59
N PRO A 41 4.50 -15.06 -5.24
CA PRO A 41 3.57 -14.43 -6.16
C PRO A 41 4.02 -13.02 -6.45
N LYS A 42 3.76 -12.56 -7.67
CA LYS A 42 4.06 -11.17 -8.00
C LYS A 42 3.12 -10.23 -7.27
N VAL A 43 3.67 -9.19 -6.65
CA VAL A 43 2.91 -8.10 -6.01
C VAL A 43 2.97 -6.87 -6.91
N SER A 44 1.81 -6.27 -7.22
CA SER A 44 1.74 -4.99 -7.92
C SER A 44 1.45 -3.90 -6.93
N ILE A 45 2.43 -3.04 -6.68
CA ILE A 45 2.29 -1.82 -5.88
C ILE A 45 1.76 -0.74 -6.82
N VAL A 46 0.58 -0.21 -6.53
CA VAL A 46 -0.11 0.78 -7.35
C VAL A 46 -0.14 2.11 -6.61
N ILE A 47 0.41 3.14 -7.25
CA ILE A 47 0.51 4.51 -6.75
C ILE A 47 -0.40 5.41 -7.58
N PRO A 48 -1.64 5.68 -7.14
CA PRO A 48 -2.47 6.71 -7.75
C PRO A 48 -1.95 8.10 -7.37
N VAL A 49 -1.83 9.01 -8.33
CA VAL A 49 -1.33 10.36 -8.10
C VAL A 49 -2.11 11.41 -8.87
N TYR A 50 -2.46 12.52 -8.20
CA TYR A 50 -3.02 13.73 -8.80
C TYR A 50 -2.42 14.94 -8.08
N ASN A 51 -1.71 15.79 -8.81
CA ASN A 51 -1.01 16.98 -8.27
C ASN A 51 -0.11 16.67 -7.06
N GLY A 52 0.55 15.50 -7.09
CA GLY A 52 1.35 14.97 -5.98
C GLY A 52 2.85 15.19 -6.11
N SER A 53 3.28 16.27 -6.78
CA SER A 53 4.71 16.48 -7.07
C SER A 53 5.60 16.58 -5.84
N ASP A 54 5.03 16.93 -4.69
CA ASP A 54 5.79 17.22 -3.48
C ASP A 54 6.33 15.94 -2.82
N TYR A 55 5.62 14.80 -2.99
CA TYR A 55 5.90 13.56 -2.26
C TYR A 55 6.02 12.32 -3.15
N LEU A 56 5.64 12.41 -4.43
CA LEU A 56 5.64 11.25 -5.33
C LEU A 56 6.99 10.55 -5.43
N ALA A 57 8.10 11.30 -5.38
CA ALA A 57 9.44 10.70 -5.42
C ALA A 57 9.68 9.78 -4.21
N GLU A 58 9.37 10.25 -3.00
CA GLU A 58 9.51 9.47 -1.76
C GLU A 58 8.64 8.21 -1.78
N ALA A 59 7.38 8.33 -2.24
CA ALA A 59 6.49 7.19 -2.39
C ALA A 59 7.07 6.14 -3.35
N ILE A 60 7.57 6.55 -4.53
CA ILE A 60 8.18 5.64 -5.50
C ILE A 60 9.44 4.99 -4.92
N GLU A 61 10.33 5.76 -4.29
CA GLU A 61 11.54 5.19 -3.67
C GLU A 61 11.21 4.17 -2.58
N SER A 62 10.19 4.43 -1.74
CA SER A 62 9.79 3.49 -0.69
C SER A 62 9.21 2.17 -1.26
N ALA A 63 8.52 2.25 -2.40
CA ALA A 63 8.02 1.08 -3.12
C ALA A 63 9.14 0.30 -3.81
N LEU A 64 10.10 0.99 -4.42
CA LEU A 64 11.27 0.36 -5.06
C LEU A 64 12.27 -0.19 -4.03
N GLY A 65 12.28 0.36 -2.81
CA GLY A 65 13.13 -0.06 -1.70
C GLY A 65 12.61 -1.26 -0.91
N GLN A 66 11.54 -1.92 -1.36
CA GLN A 66 11.03 -3.14 -0.71
C GLN A 66 12.05 -4.29 -0.80
N THR A 67 12.17 -5.06 0.28
CA THR A 67 13.05 -6.25 0.29
C THR A 67 12.46 -7.46 -0.42
N TYR A 68 11.14 -7.46 -0.67
CA TYR A 68 10.49 -8.50 -1.44
C TYR A 68 10.96 -8.42 -2.89
N PHE A 69 11.33 -9.53 -3.52
CA PHE A 69 11.99 -9.49 -4.84
C PHE A 69 11.01 -9.53 -6.02
N ASN A 70 9.82 -10.13 -5.87
CA ASN A 70 8.90 -10.35 -6.98
C ASN A 70 7.77 -9.31 -6.98
N PHE A 71 8.09 -8.07 -7.34
CA PHE A 71 7.09 -7.01 -7.41
C PHE A 71 7.21 -6.17 -8.68
N GLU A 72 6.23 -5.32 -8.89
CA GLU A 72 6.27 -4.22 -9.83
C GLU A 72 5.64 -2.98 -9.21
N VAL A 73 6.04 -1.81 -9.69
CA VAL A 73 5.47 -0.53 -9.27
C VAL A 73 4.77 0.11 -10.46
N LEU A 74 3.47 0.40 -10.31
CA LEU A 74 2.67 1.12 -11.28
C LEU A 74 2.36 2.51 -10.71
N VAL A 75 2.69 3.56 -11.46
CA VAL A 75 2.29 4.94 -11.12
C VAL A 75 1.16 5.34 -12.07
N ILE A 76 -0.01 5.63 -11.50
CA ILE A 76 -1.21 6.02 -12.24
C ILE A 76 -1.46 7.51 -12.02
N ASN A 77 -1.03 8.33 -12.98
CA ASN A 77 -1.31 9.75 -12.97
C ASN A 77 -2.75 10.02 -13.43
N ASP A 78 -3.57 10.47 -12.48
CA ASP A 78 -4.98 10.80 -12.67
C ASP A 78 -5.17 12.22 -13.24
N GLY A 79 -4.39 12.55 -14.27
CA GLY A 79 -4.52 13.80 -15.00
C GLY A 79 -4.07 15.04 -14.23
N SER A 80 -2.92 14.99 -13.55
CA SER A 80 -2.33 16.14 -12.85
C SER A 80 -2.28 17.39 -13.75
N THR A 81 -2.62 18.55 -13.16
CA THR A 81 -2.64 19.87 -13.77
C THR A 81 -1.47 20.76 -13.30
N ASP A 82 -0.50 20.17 -12.60
CA ASP A 82 0.66 20.82 -11.98
C ASP A 82 1.79 21.21 -12.95
N ARG A 83 1.43 21.65 -14.16
CA ARG A 83 2.36 22.03 -15.25
C ARG A 83 3.40 20.93 -15.56
N GLY A 84 3.00 19.67 -15.39
CA GLY A 84 3.83 18.50 -15.71
C GLY A 84 4.86 18.12 -14.64
N LYS A 85 4.84 18.73 -13.45
CA LYS A 85 5.78 18.39 -12.36
C LYS A 85 5.67 16.92 -11.93
N THR A 86 4.45 16.45 -11.65
CA THR A 86 4.17 15.04 -11.30
C THR A 86 4.71 14.10 -12.37
N GLU A 87 4.41 14.38 -13.64
CA GLU A 87 4.82 13.54 -14.77
C GLU A 87 6.34 13.51 -14.95
N LYS A 88 7.00 14.66 -14.79
CA LYS A 88 8.47 14.77 -14.84
C LYS A 88 9.13 13.93 -13.75
N ILE A 89 8.58 13.89 -12.54
CA ILE A 89 9.10 13.06 -11.44
C ILE A 89 8.98 11.58 -11.79
N ALA A 90 7.78 11.11 -12.16
CA ALA A 90 7.57 9.70 -12.49
C ALA A 90 8.48 9.23 -13.64
N LYS A 91 8.63 10.04 -14.70
CA LYS A 91 9.45 9.69 -15.87
C LYS A 91 10.94 9.52 -15.55
N LYS A 92 11.47 10.15 -14.50
CA LYS A 92 12.88 9.97 -14.07
C LYS A 92 13.21 8.51 -13.69
N TYR A 93 12.22 7.75 -13.25
CA TYR A 93 12.39 6.36 -12.86
C TYR A 93 12.52 5.39 -14.03
N GLY A 94 12.17 5.83 -15.25
CA GLY A 94 12.31 5.03 -16.48
C GLY A 94 11.66 3.66 -16.34
N LYS A 95 12.42 2.60 -16.65
CA LYS A 95 11.95 1.21 -16.64
C LYS A 95 11.76 0.62 -15.22
N LYS A 96 12.17 1.32 -14.16
CA LYS A 96 11.97 0.85 -12.78
C LYS A 96 10.49 0.86 -12.39
N ILE A 97 9.68 1.69 -13.03
CA ILE A 97 8.23 1.77 -12.82
C ILE A 97 7.49 1.61 -14.14
N ARG A 98 6.20 1.30 -14.06
CA ARG A 98 5.26 1.38 -15.18
C ARG A 98 4.36 2.60 -14.99
N TYR A 99 4.57 3.63 -15.80
CA TYR A 99 3.81 4.88 -15.71
C TYR A 99 2.61 4.88 -16.67
N PHE A 100 1.45 5.26 -16.17
CA PHE A 100 0.23 5.46 -16.96
C PHE A 100 -0.38 6.82 -16.64
N LYS A 101 -0.89 7.51 -17.66
CA LYS A 101 -1.61 8.78 -17.53
C LYS A 101 -3.01 8.63 -18.08
N LYS A 102 -4.01 9.14 -17.37
CA LYS A 102 -5.41 9.23 -17.80
C LYS A 102 -5.94 10.64 -17.57
N LYS A 103 -7.11 10.96 -18.14
CA LYS A 103 -7.89 12.14 -17.75
C LYS A 103 -8.33 11.98 -16.30
N ASN A 104 -8.33 13.06 -15.51
CA ASN A 104 -8.78 13.02 -14.11
C ASN A 104 -10.20 12.42 -14.01
N GLY A 105 -10.37 11.46 -13.10
CA GLY A 105 -11.66 10.87 -12.76
C GLY A 105 -11.84 10.55 -11.27
N GLY A 106 -10.85 10.89 -10.43
CA GLY A 106 -10.81 10.57 -9.02
C GLY A 106 -10.03 9.29 -8.73
N VAL A 107 -9.61 9.14 -7.46
CA VAL A 107 -8.72 8.06 -6.99
C VAL A 107 -9.23 6.65 -7.33
N ALA A 108 -10.55 6.42 -7.23
CA ALA A 108 -11.16 5.13 -7.58
C ALA A 108 -10.89 4.74 -9.04
N THR A 109 -11.01 5.68 -9.98
CA THR A 109 -10.75 5.44 -11.40
C THR A 109 -9.27 5.16 -11.67
N ALA A 110 -8.37 5.80 -10.92
CA ALA A 110 -6.93 5.57 -11.01
C ALA A 110 -6.55 4.19 -10.46
N LEU A 111 -7.10 3.81 -9.30
CA LEU A 111 -6.93 2.48 -8.72
C LEU A 111 -7.48 1.38 -9.64
N ASN A 112 -8.65 1.59 -10.24
CA ASN A 112 -9.25 0.65 -11.20
C ASN A 112 -8.38 0.48 -12.45
N LEU A 113 -7.80 1.57 -12.97
CA LEU A 113 -6.82 1.47 -14.04
C LEU A 113 -5.59 0.66 -13.59
N GLY A 114 -5.08 0.92 -12.39
CA GLY A 114 -3.99 0.13 -11.79
C GLY A 114 -4.31 -1.37 -11.70
N ILE A 115 -5.48 -1.73 -11.18
CA ILE A 115 -5.98 -3.11 -11.11
C ILE A 115 -6.10 -3.74 -12.51
N SER A 116 -6.48 -2.96 -13.53
CA SER A 116 -6.56 -3.49 -14.90
C SER A 116 -5.19 -3.71 -15.55
N LYS A 117 -4.15 -2.99 -15.10
CA LYS A 117 -2.79 -3.04 -15.67
C LYS A 117 -1.82 -3.90 -14.87
N MET A 118 -2.19 -4.30 -13.65
CA MET A 118 -1.38 -5.13 -12.77
C MET A 118 -1.08 -6.49 -13.42
N ALA A 119 0.17 -6.95 -13.33
CA ALA A 119 0.56 -8.32 -13.68
C ALA A 119 0.66 -9.22 -12.44
N GLY A 120 0.62 -8.64 -11.24
CA GLY A 120 0.67 -9.34 -9.97
C GLY A 120 -0.55 -10.23 -9.70
N GLU A 121 -0.36 -11.18 -8.81
CA GLU A 121 -1.46 -11.91 -8.18
C GLU A 121 -2.03 -11.12 -7.00
N TRP A 122 -1.25 -10.21 -6.43
CA TRP A 122 -1.62 -9.36 -5.31
C TRP A 122 -1.52 -7.90 -5.67
N PHE A 123 -2.53 -7.15 -5.25
CA PHE A 123 -2.62 -5.70 -5.36
C PHE A 123 -2.24 -5.08 -4.03
N SER A 124 -1.39 -4.05 -4.04
CA SER A 124 -1.10 -3.22 -2.89
C SER A 124 -1.21 -1.76 -3.27
N TRP A 125 -1.98 -0.98 -2.54
CA TRP A 125 -2.13 0.46 -2.76
C TRP A 125 -1.08 1.20 -1.92
N LEU A 126 -0.31 2.09 -2.54
CA LEU A 126 0.49 3.11 -1.87
C LEU A 126 0.04 4.50 -2.34
N SER A 127 -0.49 5.36 -1.47
CA SER A 127 -0.80 6.75 -1.86
C SER A 127 0.49 7.52 -2.17
N HIS A 128 0.39 8.53 -3.03
CA HIS A 128 1.55 9.28 -3.53
C HIS A 128 2.20 10.21 -2.48
N ASP A 129 1.55 10.38 -1.33
CA ASP A 129 1.94 11.16 -0.16
C ASP A 129 2.22 10.27 1.08
N ASP A 130 2.23 8.95 0.90
CA ASP A 130 2.58 7.98 1.94
C ASP A 130 3.93 7.29 1.60
N VAL A 131 4.47 6.58 2.59
CA VAL A 131 5.68 5.75 2.43
C VAL A 131 5.49 4.36 3.02
N TYR A 132 6.11 3.36 2.38
CA TYR A 132 6.19 1.99 2.93
C TYR A 132 7.43 1.80 3.80
N PRO A 133 7.34 1.05 4.91
CA PRO A 133 8.51 0.44 5.52
C PRO A 133 9.16 -0.57 4.59
N ARG A 134 10.48 -0.68 4.69
CA ARG A 134 11.34 -1.52 3.83
C ARG A 134 10.88 -2.98 3.70
N ASP A 135 10.36 -3.59 4.76
CA ASP A 135 10.02 -5.03 4.79
C ASP A 135 8.53 -5.34 4.68
N ARG A 136 7.68 -4.33 4.43
CA ARG A 136 6.21 -4.47 4.45
C ARG A 136 5.72 -5.59 3.53
N VAL A 137 6.09 -5.58 2.25
CA VAL A 137 5.59 -6.59 1.29
C VAL A 137 6.07 -7.99 1.66
N THR A 138 7.32 -8.12 2.12
CA THR A 138 7.89 -9.40 2.57
C THR A 138 7.09 -9.98 3.72
N ASN A 139 6.78 -9.16 4.73
CA ASN A 139 6.02 -9.58 5.90
C ASN A 139 4.58 -9.99 5.57
N LEU A 140 3.86 -9.19 4.77
CA LEU A 140 2.49 -9.51 4.36
C LEU A 140 2.43 -10.81 3.53
N ILE A 141 3.42 -11.04 2.66
CA ILE A 141 3.52 -12.31 1.92
C ILE A 141 3.85 -13.48 2.84
N ALA A 142 4.67 -13.29 3.88
CA ALA A 142 4.96 -14.31 4.88
C ALA A 142 3.70 -14.72 5.66
N VAL A 143 2.80 -13.78 5.96
CA VAL A 143 1.48 -14.10 6.54
C VAL A 143 0.68 -15.01 5.60
N TRP A 144 0.62 -14.70 4.31
CA TRP A 144 -0.04 -15.56 3.32
C TRP A 144 0.69 -16.91 3.12
N GLN A 145 2.00 -17.00 3.38
CA GLN A 145 2.73 -18.28 3.39
C GLN A 145 2.27 -19.23 4.49
N LYS A 146 1.88 -18.70 5.64
CA LYS A 146 1.35 -19.51 6.75
C LYS A 146 -0.06 -20.02 6.46
N ASN A 147 -0.87 -19.28 5.71
CA ASN A 147 -2.21 -19.71 5.31
C ASN A 147 -2.58 -19.23 3.90
N ARG A 148 -2.52 -20.17 2.93
CA ARG A 148 -2.76 -19.92 1.51
C ARG A 148 -4.23 -19.57 1.17
N LEU A 149 -5.17 -19.84 2.09
CA LEU A 149 -6.59 -19.52 1.93
C LEU A 149 -6.85 -18.02 2.10
N ILE A 150 -5.96 -17.28 2.76
CA ILE A 150 -6.07 -15.83 2.94
C ILE A 150 -6.02 -15.14 1.56
N LYS A 151 -6.95 -14.20 1.32
CA LYS A 151 -7.06 -13.40 0.09
C LYS A 151 -7.08 -11.89 0.33
N PHE A 152 -7.10 -11.47 1.59
CA PHE A 152 -7.10 -10.08 2.02
C PHE A 152 -6.28 -9.99 3.30
N ILE A 153 -5.31 -9.08 3.34
CA ILE A 153 -4.46 -8.80 4.49
C ILE A 153 -4.42 -7.28 4.64
N TYR A 154 -4.37 -6.79 5.88
CA TYR A 154 -4.14 -5.38 6.16
C TYR A 154 -3.13 -5.24 7.30
N GLY A 155 -2.29 -4.21 7.20
CA GLY A 155 -1.36 -3.81 8.25
C GLY A 155 -1.88 -2.63 9.08
N GLN A 156 -1.04 -2.19 10.01
CA GLN A 156 -1.25 -0.94 10.74
C GLN A 156 -0.69 0.25 9.95
N LEU A 157 -0.99 1.45 10.45
CA LEU A 157 -0.42 2.69 9.95
C LEU A 157 0.04 3.56 11.13
N THR A 158 0.95 4.47 10.82
CA THR A 158 1.52 5.45 11.74
C THR A 158 1.58 6.76 11.00
N ASN A 159 1.03 7.81 11.59
CA ASN A 159 1.09 9.13 10.95
C ASN A 159 2.50 9.69 11.07
N ILE A 160 2.97 10.30 9.99
CA ILE A 160 4.25 11.00 9.97
C ILE A 160 4.04 12.44 9.51
N ASP A 161 4.89 13.35 9.96
CA ASP A 161 4.90 14.71 9.44
C ASP A 161 5.59 14.78 8.07
N GLU A 162 5.66 15.97 7.49
CA GLU A 162 6.33 16.22 6.21
C GLU A 162 7.83 15.86 6.22
N THR A 163 8.46 15.82 7.40
CA THR A 163 9.87 15.43 7.59
C THR A 163 10.05 13.90 7.69
N GLY A 164 8.94 13.15 7.75
CA GLY A 164 8.92 11.71 7.88
C GLY A 164 9.06 11.21 9.33
N LEU A 165 8.96 12.10 10.32
CA LEU A 165 9.01 11.73 11.73
C LEU A 165 7.61 11.36 12.23
N PRO A 166 7.47 10.36 13.13
CA PRO A 166 6.20 10.05 13.76
C PRO A 166 5.63 11.28 14.46
N HIS A 167 4.39 11.66 14.13
CA HIS A 167 3.80 12.88 14.67
C HIS A 167 2.89 12.55 15.89
N PRO A 168 3.30 12.88 17.13
CA PRO A 168 2.65 12.37 18.36
C PRO A 168 1.25 12.94 18.63
N THR A 169 0.86 14.05 18.00
CA THR A 169 -0.46 14.70 18.21
C THR A 169 -1.46 14.45 17.08
N LEU A 170 -1.04 13.77 16.00
CA LEU A 170 -1.99 13.23 15.03
C LEU A 170 -2.40 11.85 15.57
N LYS A 171 -3.33 11.82 16.53
CA LYS A 171 -4.12 10.60 16.74
C LYS A 171 -4.69 10.25 15.39
N ALA A 172 -4.31 9.10 14.83
CA ALA A 172 -4.90 8.70 13.58
C ALA A 172 -6.42 8.63 13.83
N ASN A 173 -7.23 9.14 12.91
CA ASN A 173 -8.63 8.69 12.85
C ASN A 173 -8.71 7.16 12.62
N TYR A 174 -7.54 6.51 12.43
CA TYR A 174 -7.27 5.08 12.36
C TYR A 174 -6.45 4.53 13.55
N ASP A 175 -6.37 5.22 14.69
CA ASP A 175 -5.92 4.62 15.97
C ASP A 175 -6.96 3.62 16.50
N PHE A 176 -7.95 3.28 15.67
CA PHE A 176 -8.80 2.14 15.84
C PHE A 176 -7.98 0.88 15.52
N MET A 177 -7.18 0.45 16.50
CA MET A 177 -6.82 -0.96 16.55
C MET A 177 -8.14 -1.70 16.76
N PRO A 178 -8.59 -2.55 15.80
CA PRO A 178 -9.88 -3.19 15.92
C PRO A 178 -9.96 -3.88 17.28
N ASP A 179 -11.05 -3.65 18.01
CA ASP A 179 -11.22 -4.31 19.30
C ASP A 179 -11.13 -5.82 19.07
N GLN A 180 -10.07 -6.44 19.61
CA GLN A 180 -9.80 -7.87 19.42
C GLN A 180 -10.95 -8.73 19.98
N LYS A 181 -11.80 -8.17 20.86
CA LYS A 181 -12.97 -8.83 21.43
C LYS A 181 -14.19 -8.78 20.51
N ILE A 182 -14.23 -7.85 19.55
CA ILE A 182 -15.34 -7.70 18.60
C ILE A 182 -14.87 -8.18 17.23
N PRO A 183 -15.56 -9.13 16.58
CA PRO A 183 -15.22 -9.54 15.22
C PRO A 183 -15.10 -8.33 14.28
N LEU A 184 -13.97 -8.19 13.58
CA LEU A 184 -13.69 -7.08 12.66
C LEU A 184 -14.86 -6.79 11.71
N ILE A 185 -15.52 -7.83 11.22
CA ILE A 185 -16.68 -7.69 10.33
C ILE A 185 -17.83 -6.90 10.97
N ARG A 186 -18.05 -7.03 12.29
CA ARG A 186 -19.07 -6.26 13.02
C ARG A 186 -18.68 -4.79 13.14
N GLN A 187 -17.39 -4.51 13.34
CA GLN A 187 -16.89 -3.13 13.39
C GLN A 187 -17.02 -2.45 12.03
N MET A 188 -16.77 -3.20 10.95
CA MET A 188 -16.89 -2.73 9.57
C MET A 188 -18.34 -2.45 9.12
N LEU A 189 -19.36 -2.87 9.89
CA LEU A 189 -20.76 -2.53 9.59
C LEU A 189 -21.07 -1.06 9.88
N THR A 190 -20.35 -0.44 10.82
CA THR A 190 -20.61 0.94 11.26
C THR A 190 -19.54 1.92 10.81
N ASN A 191 -18.29 1.47 10.65
CA ASN A 191 -17.20 2.31 10.14
C ASN A 191 -16.11 1.48 9.45
N ASN A 192 -15.52 2.00 8.36
CA ASN A 192 -14.34 1.36 7.77
C ASN A 192 -13.08 1.73 8.54
N VAL A 193 -12.56 0.77 9.31
CA VAL A 193 -11.35 0.91 10.12
C VAL A 193 -10.06 0.57 9.36
N ILE A 194 -10.16 0.16 8.10
CA ILE A 194 -9.02 -0.28 7.29
C ILE A 194 -8.68 0.79 6.24
N SER A 195 -7.48 1.35 6.33
CA SER A 195 -6.93 2.22 5.29
C SER A 195 -6.54 1.39 4.05
N GLY A 196 -6.87 1.89 2.86
CA GLY A 196 -6.51 1.23 1.60
C GLY A 196 -5.00 0.99 1.45
N CYS A 197 -4.18 1.94 1.94
CA CYS A 197 -2.72 1.87 1.87
C CYS A 197 -2.11 0.73 2.70
N THR A 198 -2.84 0.19 3.67
CA THR A 198 -2.34 -0.92 4.49
C THR A 198 -2.68 -2.29 3.91
N THR A 199 -3.46 -2.35 2.82
CA THR A 199 -3.98 -3.61 2.30
C THR A 199 -3.03 -4.33 1.33
N LEU A 200 -3.16 -5.66 1.33
CA LEU A 200 -2.69 -6.57 0.29
C LEU A 200 -3.85 -7.47 -0.12
N ILE A 201 -4.31 -7.32 -1.37
CA ILE A 201 -5.56 -7.91 -1.86
C ILE A 201 -5.26 -8.85 -3.02
N HIS A 202 -5.67 -10.11 -2.91
CA HIS A 202 -5.49 -11.07 -3.99
C HIS A 202 -6.43 -10.73 -5.15
N LYS A 203 -5.94 -10.78 -6.39
CA LYS A 203 -6.70 -10.38 -7.60
C LYS A 203 -8.05 -11.07 -7.77
N SER A 204 -8.21 -12.27 -7.21
CA SER A 204 -9.49 -13.00 -7.24
C SER A 204 -10.59 -12.30 -6.46
N VAL A 205 -10.25 -11.47 -5.47
CA VAL A 205 -11.23 -10.67 -4.72
C VAL A 205 -11.94 -9.72 -5.67
N PHE A 206 -11.21 -8.97 -6.50
CA PHE A 206 -11.82 -8.04 -7.46
C PHE A 206 -12.71 -8.74 -8.50
N LYS A 207 -12.42 -10.00 -8.84
CA LYS A 207 -13.29 -10.80 -9.72
C LYS A 207 -14.60 -11.19 -9.03
N LYS A 208 -14.58 -11.39 -7.71
CA LYS A 208 -15.73 -11.86 -6.93
C LYS A 208 -16.62 -10.72 -6.46
N VAL A 209 -16.04 -9.62 -5.98
CA VAL A 209 -16.78 -8.52 -5.33
C VAL A 209 -16.84 -7.25 -6.17
N GLY A 210 -16.11 -7.19 -7.29
CA GLY A 210 -15.98 -5.98 -8.11
C GLY A 210 -14.78 -5.13 -7.72
N ARG A 211 -14.62 -4.02 -8.44
CA ARG A 211 -13.55 -3.02 -8.21
C ARG A 211 -14.11 -1.82 -7.43
N PHE A 212 -13.33 -0.75 -7.29
CA PHE A 212 -13.78 0.46 -6.61
C PHE A 212 -14.94 1.10 -7.38
N ASP A 213 -15.97 1.54 -6.67
CA ASP A 213 -17.06 2.33 -7.26
C ASP A 213 -16.56 3.73 -7.63
N GLU A 214 -16.56 4.04 -8.92
CA GLU A 214 -16.05 5.30 -9.48
C GLU A 214 -16.97 6.49 -9.20
N LYS A 215 -18.19 6.25 -8.70
CA LYS A 215 -19.11 7.30 -8.23
C LYS A 215 -18.73 7.81 -6.84
N ASN A 216 -18.03 7.01 -6.04
CA ASN A 216 -17.55 7.42 -4.73
C ASN A 216 -16.36 8.36 -4.90
N ARG A 217 -16.63 9.66 -4.79
CA ARG A 217 -15.62 10.70 -4.80
C ARG A 217 -15.33 11.14 -3.38
N THR A 218 -14.06 11.09 -3.00
CA THR A 218 -13.58 11.84 -1.84
C THR A 218 -13.66 13.32 -2.18
N ALA A 219 -14.38 14.09 -1.36
CA ALA A 219 -14.51 15.54 -1.48
C ALA A 219 -13.17 16.27 -1.30
#